data_AF-A0A9E1V9A8-F1
#
_entry.id   AF-A0A9E1V9A8-F1
#
_cell.length_a   1.000
_cell.length_b   1.000
_cell.length_c   1.000
_cell.angle_alpha   90.00
_cell.angle_beta   90.00
_cell.angle_gamma   90.00
#
_symmetry.space_group_name_H-M   'P 1'
#
loop_
_entity.id
_entity.type
_entity.pdbx_description
1 polymer ?
#
loop_
_entity_poly.entity_id
_entity_poly.type
_entity_poly.pdbx_seq_one_letter_code
_entity_poly.pdbx_strand_id
1 'polypeptide(L)' 'MARIAGVNIPTQKRVIIALTYIHGIGSSKAMEICESCKIPNDRRVQDLTDQEVLTIRESIDQD' A
#
# COMPACT_ATOMS: atom_id res chain seq x y z
N MET A 1 -10.92 8.99 -2.45
CA MET A 1 -9.47 9.28 -2.32
C MET A 1 -9.00 8.62 -1.04
N ALA A 2 -8.13 7.61 -1.14
CA ALA A 2 -7.47 7.05 0.03
C ALA A 2 -6.13 7.76 0.18
N ARG A 3 -5.93 8.40 1.33
CA ARG A 3 -4.66 9.01 1.70
C ARG A 3 -3.91 7.98 2.53
N ILE A 4 -2.83 7.43 1.97
CA ILE A 4 -1.98 6.44 2.65
C ILE A 4 -0.61 7.09 2.81
N ALA A 5 -0.08 7.10 4.04
CA ALA A 5 1.23 7.66 4.38
C ALA A 5 1.47 9.12 3.89
N GLY A 6 0.43 9.95 3.87
CA GLY A 6 0.53 11.36 3.41
C GLY A 6 0.57 11.54 1.89
N VAL A 7 0.52 10.46 1.10
CA VAL A 7 0.49 10.48 -0.36
C VAL A 7 -0.93 10.20 -0.86
N ASN A 8 -1.36 10.92 -1.89
CA ASN A 8 -2.65 10.67 -2.54
C ASN A 8 -2.50 9.53 -3.54
N ILE A 9 -3.09 8.38 -3.22
CA ILE A 9 -2.96 7.18 -4.04
C ILE A 9 -4.28 6.89 -4.77
N PRO A 10 -4.25 6.55 -6.08
CA PRO A 10 -5.46 6.23 -6.82
C PRO A 10 -6.13 4.96 -6.28
N THR A 11 -7.36 5.10 -5.76
CA THR A 11 -8.12 4.00 -5.11
C THR A 11 -8.61 2.92 -6.06
N GLN A 12 -8.69 3.23 -7.35
CA GLN A 12 -9.13 2.29 -8.38
C GLN A 12 -8.04 1.29 -8.81
N LYS A 13 -6.77 1.50 -8.40
CA LYS A 13 -5.66 0.61 -8.73
C LYS A 13 -5.46 -0.48 -7.69
N ARG A 14 -4.76 -1.55 -8.10
CA ARG A 14 -4.27 -2.61 -7.22
C ARG A 14 -3.27 -2.06 -6.22
N VAL A 15 -3.27 -2.60 -5.01
CA VAL A 15 -2.42 -2.13 -3.89
C VAL A 15 -0.95 -2.06 -4.28
N ILE A 16 -0.41 -3.09 -4.94
CA ILE A 16 0.99 -3.10 -5.41
C ILE A 16 1.32 -1.86 -6.26
N ILE A 17 0.50 -1.57 -7.27
CA ILE A 17 0.76 -0.44 -8.17
C ILE A 17 0.57 0.88 -7.43
N ALA A 18 -0.41 0.93 -6.55
CA ALA A 18 -0.66 2.08 -5.69
C ALA A 18 0.53 2.41 -4.79
N LEU A 19 1.14 1.40 -4.17
CA LEU A 19 2.32 1.56 -3.32
C LEU A 19 3.52 2.12 -4.09
N THR A 20 3.69 1.78 -5.38
CA THR A 20 4.77 2.35 -6.21
C THR A 20 4.65 3.86 -6.50
N TYR A 21 3.51 4.49 -6.16
CA TYR A 21 3.40 5.95 -6.21
C TYR A 21 4.04 6.64 -5.01
N ILE A 22 4.38 5.89 -3.96
CA ILE A 22 5.06 6.41 -2.78
C ILE A 22 6.54 6.53 -3.12
N HIS A 23 7.10 7.71 -2.90
CA HIS A 23 8.49 8.00 -3.24
C HIS A 23 9.44 7.09 -2.45
N GLY A 24 10.29 6.33 -3.14
CA GLY A 24 11.19 5.34 -2.54
C GLY A 24 10.65 3.90 -2.51
N ILE A 25 9.38 3.68 -2.85
CA ILE A 25 8.80 2.32 -2.92
C ILE A 25 8.81 1.82 -4.36
N GLY A 26 9.72 0.88 -4.65
CA GLY A 26 9.73 0.13 -5.90
C GLY A 26 8.75 -1.04 -5.90
N SER A 27 8.66 -1.74 -7.04
CA SER A 27 7.81 -2.93 -7.20
C SER A 27 8.17 -4.08 -6.26
N SER A 28 9.46 -4.29 -5.97
CA SER A 28 9.91 -5.32 -5.01
C SER A 28 9.46 -5.01 -3.59
N LYS A 29 9.66 -3.75 -3.16
CA LYS A 29 9.29 -3.30 -1.81
C LYS A 29 7.78 -3.30 -1.60
N ALA A 30 7.04 -2.90 -2.63
CA ALA A 30 5.57 -3.00 -2.64
C ALA A 30 5.08 -4.46 -2.49
N MET A 31 5.78 -5.42 -3.09
CA MET A 31 5.46 -6.85 -2.95
C MET A 31 5.75 -7.36 -1.54
N GLU A 32 6.92 -7.03 -0.98
CA GLU A 32 7.27 -7.38 0.41
C GLU A 32 6.27 -6.79 1.41
N ILE A 33 5.87 -5.53 1.26
CA ILE A 33 4.87 -4.90 2.13
C ILE A 33 3.52 -5.62 2.01
N CYS A 34 3.08 -5.94 0.79
CA CYS A 34 1.85 -6.71 0.57
C CYS A 34 1.92 -8.11 1.22
N GLU A 35 3.04 -8.82 1.07
CA GLU A 35 3.24 -10.14 1.69
C GLU A 35 3.29 -10.06 3.22
N SER A 36 4.01 -9.08 3.77
CA SER A 36 4.13 -8.85 5.21
C SER A 36 2.77 -8.49 5.83
N CYS A 37 1.98 -7.66 5.14
CA CYS A 37 0.62 -7.32 5.54
C CYS A 37 -0.40 -8.43 5.22
N LYS A 38 0.00 -9.53 4.56
CA LYS A 38 -0.88 -10.60 4.05
C LYS A 38 -2.03 -10.09 3.16
N ILE A 39 -1.78 -9.01 2.42
CA ILE A 39 -2.76 -8.39 1.54
C ILE A 39 -2.58 -8.98 0.15
N PRO A 40 -3.64 -9.57 -0.43
CA PRO A 40 -3.53 -10.12 -1.77
C PRO A 40 -3.21 -9.03 -2.80
N ASN A 41 -2.28 -9.35 -3.70
CA ASN A 41 -1.77 -8.49 -4.77
C ASN A 41 -2.86 -7.96 -5.72
N ASP A 42 -3.96 -8.72 -5.83
CA ASP A 42 -5.11 -8.38 -6.67
C ASP A 42 -6.10 -7.44 -5.97
N ARG A 43 -5.96 -7.27 -4.65
CA ARG A 43 -6.81 -6.37 -3.88
C ARG A 43 -6.63 -4.95 -4.37
N ARG A 44 -7.73 -4.20 -4.38
CA ARG A 44 -7.74 -2.78 -4.72
C ARG A 44 -7.62 -1.95 -3.46
N VAL A 45 -7.06 -0.75 -3.61
CA VAL A 45 -6.91 0.20 -2.50
C VAL A 45 -8.28 0.60 -1.91
N GLN A 46 -9.34 0.62 -2.73
CA GLN A 46 -10.70 0.87 -2.25
C GLN A 46 -11.25 -0.20 -1.29
N ASP A 47 -10.70 -1.42 -1.33
CA ASP A 47 -11.14 -2.58 -0.55
C ASP A 47 -10.27 -2.78 0.71
N LEU A 48 -9.29 -1.89 0.92
CA LEU A 48 -8.50 -1.87 2.13
C LEU A 48 -9.35 -1.35 3.30
N THR A 49 -9.26 -2.04 4.42
CA THR A 49 -9.77 -1.56 5.70
C THR A 49 -8.78 -0.61 6.34
N ASP A 50 -9.25 0.26 7.24
CA ASP A 50 -8.41 1.22 7.96
C ASP A 50 -7.25 0.54 8.71
N GLN A 51 -7.47 -0.68 9.22
CA GLN A 51 -6.41 -1.48 9.86
C GLN A 51 -5.30 -1.86 8.89
N GLU A 52 -5.63 -2.33 7.70
CA GLU A 52 -4.61 -2.70 6.70
C GLU A 52 -3.87 -1.47 6.17
N VAL A 53 -4.56 -0.34 6.04
CA VAL A 53 -3.91 0.94 5.72
C VAL A 53 -2.92 1.34 6.81
N LEU A 54 -3.25 1.10 8.08
CA LEU A 54 -2.35 1.38 9.20
C LEU A 54 -1.12 0.46 9.15
N THR A 55 -1.31 -0.84 8.96
CA THR A 55 -0.21 -1.82 8.88
C THR A 55 0.73 -1.53 7.71
N ILE A 56 0.18 -1.19 6.53
CA ILE A 56 0.96 -0.74 5.39
C ILE A 56 1.78 0.50 5.76
N ARG A 57 1.16 1.47 6.45
CA ARG A 57 1.84 2.70 6.84
C ARG A 57 2.99 2.44 7.82
N GLU A 58 2.78 1.61 8.84
CA GLU A 58 3.84 1.22 9.78
C GLU A 58 4.97 0.46 9.07
N SER A 59 4.62 -0.43 8.13
CA SER A 59 5.61 -1.16 7.32
C SER A 59 6.46 -0.24 6.44
N ILE A 60 5.91 0.91 6.02
CA ILE A 60 6.62 1.91 5.21
C ILE A 60 7.44 2.87 6.09
N ASP A 61 6.96 3.21 7.28
CA ASP A 61 7.63 4.15 8.20
C ASP A 61 8.84 3.52 8.92
N GLN A 62 8.83 2.19 9.09
CA GLN A 62 9.93 1.46 9.71
C GLN A 62 11.18 1.26 8.83
N ASP A 63 11.17 1.70 7.57
CA ASP A 63 12.28 1.55 6.61
C ASP A 63 12.71 2.90 5.99
#